data_AF-E9SYQ5-F1
#
_entry.id   AF-E9SYQ5-F1
#
_cell.length_a   1.000
_cell.length_b   1.000
_cell.length_c   1.000
_cell.angle_alpha   90.00
_cell.angle_beta   90.00
_cell.angle_gamma   90.00
#
_symmetry.space_group_name_H-M   'P 1'
#
loop_
_entity.id
_entity.type
_entity.pdbx_description
1 polymer ?
#
loop_
_entity_poly.entity_id
_entity_poly.type
_entity_poly.pdbx_seq_one_letter_code
_entity_poly.pdbx_strand_id
1 'polypeptide(L)'
;MGVLYLTASTVRRSAQAKSQRFSTMHGFGGRNGGTLRKMTTLDATDARLLLELSRNPRATGVELAQRLGLSRNTVQARLSRWEGSGALGGFDQLVDPRALGYPLAAFVSTRVDQHQLDAVVDALADIPEVVEVYGMTGLTDLSVKVVATDADDLYRLAGQILKIPGVERTNMALVMRELVGPRTAPLLARAAHGRGSQTPARGQPGD
;
A
#
# COMPACT_ATOMS: atom_id res chain seq x y z
N MET A 1 13.54 1.38 25.26
CA MET A 1 12.92 0.14 24.74
C MET A 1 11.54 0.49 24.22
N GLY A 2 11.43 0.80 22.93
CA GLY A 2 10.17 1.28 22.32
C GLY A 2 9.95 0.57 20.98
N VAL A 3 9.65 -0.71 21.06
CA VAL A 3 9.10 -1.47 19.93
C VAL A 3 7.63 -1.08 19.87
N LEU A 4 7.20 -0.43 18.79
CA LEU A 4 5.78 -0.21 18.53
C LEU A 4 5.09 -1.57 18.38
N TYR A 5 4.47 -2.05 19.46
CA TYR A 5 3.48 -3.11 19.40
C TYR A 5 2.15 -2.47 18.99
N LEU A 6 1.76 -2.60 17.73
CA LEU A 6 0.37 -2.41 17.33
C LEU A 6 -0.33 -3.77 17.35
N THR A 7 -1.41 -3.88 18.10
CA THR A 7 -2.19 -5.11 18.28
C THR A 7 -2.98 -5.47 17.01
N ALA A 8 -3.21 -6.77 16.81
CA ALA A 8 -3.84 -7.38 15.63
C ALA A 8 -5.24 -6.83 15.24
N SER A 9 -5.90 -6.07 16.12
CA SER A 9 -7.21 -5.46 15.85
C SER A 9 -7.19 -4.31 14.82
N THR A 10 -6.02 -3.74 14.51
CA THR A 10 -5.90 -2.61 13.58
C THR A 10 -5.91 -3.05 12.11
N VAL A 11 -5.52 -4.29 11.81
CA VAL A 11 -5.36 -4.84 10.45
C VAL A 11 -6.71 -5.01 9.74
N ARG A 12 -7.77 -5.43 10.44
CA ARG A 12 -9.12 -5.61 9.84
C ARG A 12 -9.79 -4.29 9.46
N ARG A 13 -9.57 -3.20 10.20
CA ARG A 13 -10.21 -1.90 9.91
C ARG A 13 -9.64 -1.21 8.67
N SER A 14 -8.38 -1.48 8.30
CA SER A 14 -7.74 -0.86 7.13
C SER A 14 -8.18 -1.44 5.79
N ALA A 15 -8.53 -2.73 5.73
CA ALA A 15 -9.06 -3.37 4.52
C ALA A 15 -10.45 -2.83 4.17
N GLN A 16 -11.34 -2.75 5.18
CA GLN A 16 -12.71 -2.27 5.03
C GLN A 16 -12.79 -0.77 4.66
N ALA A 17 -11.84 0.04 5.15
CA ALA A 17 -11.74 1.46 4.81
C ALA A 17 -11.13 1.74 3.42
N LYS A 18 -10.44 0.76 2.80
CA LYS A 18 -9.89 0.89 1.43
C LYS A 18 -10.90 0.47 0.36
N SER A 19 -11.71 -0.57 0.62
CA SER A 19 -12.79 -1.01 -0.29
C SER A 19 -13.79 0.13 -0.59
N GLN A 20 -14.20 0.88 0.44
CA GLN A 20 -15.14 2.01 0.30
C GLN A 20 -14.61 3.21 -0.52
N ARG A 21 -13.30 3.28 -0.83
CA ARG A 21 -12.67 4.44 -1.47
C ARG A 21 -12.66 4.41 -2.99
N PHE A 22 -12.85 3.25 -3.63
CA PHE A 22 -12.69 3.13 -5.08
C PHE A 22 -13.99 3.31 -5.88
N SER A 23 -15.15 3.21 -5.22
CA SER A 23 -16.46 3.33 -5.88
C SER A 23 -16.78 4.75 -6.38
N THR A 24 -16.04 5.80 -5.99
CA THR A 24 -16.51 7.19 -6.16
C THR A 24 -15.92 7.97 -7.33
N MET A 25 -15.01 7.42 -8.14
CA MET A 25 -14.31 8.26 -9.14
C MET A 25 -14.86 8.27 -10.57
N HIS A 26 -15.77 7.38 -11.00
CA HIS A 26 -16.52 7.57 -12.25
C HIS A 26 -17.94 6.98 -12.11
N GLY A 27 -18.98 7.83 -12.11
CA GLY A 27 -20.35 7.42 -12.45
C GLY A 27 -21.19 6.62 -11.44
N PHE A 28 -20.84 6.54 -10.14
CA PHE A 28 -21.71 5.91 -9.14
C PHE A 28 -22.65 6.93 -8.50
N GLY A 29 -23.87 7.05 -9.05
CA GLY A 29 -24.97 7.77 -8.43
C GLY A 29 -25.54 6.97 -7.25
N GLY A 30 -25.02 7.19 -6.05
CA GLY A 30 -25.51 6.54 -4.83
C GLY A 30 -25.10 7.31 -3.58
N ARG A 31 -26.06 8.02 -2.98
CA ARG A 31 -25.91 8.83 -1.77
C ARG A 31 -25.38 7.98 -0.60
N ASN A 32 -24.14 8.20 -0.20
CA ASN A 32 -23.69 8.04 1.18
C ASN A 32 -22.41 8.87 1.40
N GLY A 33 -22.57 9.99 2.13
CA GLY A 33 -21.50 10.90 2.49
C GLY A 33 -20.55 10.29 3.52
N GLY A 34 -19.70 9.36 3.08
CA GLY A 34 -18.48 9.02 3.80
C GLY A 34 -17.65 10.29 3.94
N THR A 35 -17.59 10.83 5.16
CA THR A 35 -16.77 11.99 5.49
C THR A 35 -15.36 11.72 4.95
N LEU A 36 -14.96 12.44 3.90
CA LEU A 36 -13.57 12.51 3.45
C LEU A 36 -12.76 12.93 4.67
N ARG A 37 -12.16 11.95 5.37
CA ARG A 37 -11.28 12.22 6.51
C ARG A 37 -10.21 13.13 5.96
N LYS A 38 -10.26 14.41 6.36
CA LYS A 38 -9.37 15.48 5.91
C LYS A 38 -7.94 14.94 5.92
N MET A 39 -7.44 14.52 4.76
CA MET A 39 -6.09 13.97 4.65
C MET A 39 -5.15 15.11 5.02
N THR A 40 -4.62 15.05 6.23
CA THR A 40 -3.63 16.03 6.67
C THR A 40 -2.40 15.75 5.82
N THR A 41 -2.22 16.56 4.78
CA THR A 41 -1.06 16.49 3.89
C THR A 41 0.20 16.66 4.74
N LEU A 42 1.12 15.70 4.64
CA LEU A 42 2.44 15.79 5.25
C LEU A 42 3.12 17.09 4.81
N ASP A 43 3.54 17.91 5.76
CA ASP A 43 4.33 19.11 5.48
C ASP A 43 5.81 18.76 5.19
N ALA A 44 6.62 19.75 4.80
CA ALA A 44 8.03 19.51 4.48
C ALA A 44 8.84 19.00 5.69
N THR A 45 8.48 19.42 6.90
CA THR A 45 9.12 18.94 8.15
C THR A 45 8.73 17.49 8.42
N ASP A 46 7.47 17.14 8.20
CA ASP A 46 6.95 15.79 8.31
C ASP A 46 7.70 14.85 7.34
N ALA A 47 7.87 15.28 6.09
CA ALA A 47 8.59 14.53 5.07
C ALA A 47 10.07 14.32 5.42
N ARG A 48 10.76 15.35 5.96
CA ARG A 48 12.14 15.23 6.45
C ARG A 48 12.27 14.21 7.57
N LEU A 49 11.33 14.21 8.50
CA LEU A 49 11.33 13.32 9.66
C LEU A 49 11.05 11.88 9.24
N LEU A 50 10.07 11.65 8.36
CA LEU A 50 9.78 10.31 7.80
C LEU A 50 10.94 9.79 6.93
N LEU A 51 11.62 10.66 6.20
CA LEU A 51 12.79 10.27 5.41
C LEU A 51 13.95 9.82 6.32
N GLU A 52 14.18 10.53 7.43
CA GLU A 52 15.20 10.12 8.40
C GLU A 52 14.85 8.80 9.09
N LEU A 53 13.57 8.60 9.44
CA LEU A 53 13.08 7.34 9.99
C LEU A 53 13.18 6.19 8.97
N SER A 54 12.92 6.45 7.68
CA SER A 54 13.11 5.46 6.62
C SER A 54 14.57 5.04 6.44
N ARG A 55 15.53 5.92 6.73
CA ARG A 55 16.97 5.62 6.69
C ARG A 55 17.43 4.92 7.97
N ASN A 56 16.87 5.32 9.11
CA ASN A 56 17.23 4.83 10.43
C ASN A 56 15.97 4.39 11.20
N PRO A 57 15.38 3.22 10.90
CA PRO A 57 14.09 2.81 11.49
C PRO A 57 14.09 2.65 13.01
N ARG A 58 15.27 2.49 13.61
CA ARG A 58 15.47 2.36 15.07
C ARG A 58 15.75 3.68 15.77
N ALA A 59 15.78 4.80 15.04
CA ALA A 59 16.08 6.10 15.61
C ALA A 59 15.03 6.49 16.66
N THR A 60 15.51 6.90 17.83
CA THR A 60 14.70 7.44 18.90
C THR A 60 14.22 8.85 18.57
N GLY A 61 13.12 9.27 19.20
CA GLY A 61 12.63 10.65 19.05
C GLY A 61 13.66 11.72 19.46
N VAL A 62 14.62 11.37 20.33
CA VAL A 62 15.72 12.27 20.72
C VAL A 62 16.74 12.41 19.61
N GLU A 63 17.16 11.30 19.00
CA GLU A 63 18.10 11.31 17.87
C GLU A 63 17.50 12.04 16.66
N LEU A 64 16.22 11.82 16.38
CA LEU A 64 15.50 12.53 15.31
C LEU A 64 15.42 14.04 15.58
N ALA A 65 15.14 14.44 16.82
CA ALA A 65 15.09 15.84 17.23
C ALA A 65 16.45 16.53 17.03
N GLN A 66 17.54 15.89 17.48
CA GLN A 66 18.90 16.41 17.33
C GLN A 66 19.30 16.55 15.85
N ARG A 67 19.07 15.51 15.04
CA ARG A 67 19.45 15.52 13.61
C ARG A 67 18.68 16.55 12.79
N LEU A 68 17.43 16.84 13.16
CA LEU A 68 16.55 17.70 12.39
C LEU A 68 16.47 19.14 12.91
N GLY A 69 17.10 19.44 14.05
CA GLY A 69 17.03 20.75 14.70
C GLY A 69 15.63 21.05 15.25
N LEU A 70 14.93 20.03 15.74
CA LEU A 70 13.56 20.13 16.27
C LEU A 70 13.55 19.89 17.78
N SER A 71 12.53 20.39 18.46
CA SER A 71 12.30 20.01 19.86
C SER A 71 11.78 18.56 19.95
N ARG A 72 12.11 17.87 21.04
CA ARG A 72 11.60 16.51 21.31
C ARG A 72 10.07 16.46 21.31
N ASN A 73 9.41 17.47 21.90
CA ASN A 73 7.95 17.57 21.92
C ASN A 73 7.36 17.73 20.52
N THR A 74 8.02 18.49 19.64
CA THR A 74 7.61 18.64 18.24
C THR A 74 7.67 17.31 17.49
N VAL A 75 8.77 16.55 17.66
CA VAL A 75 8.92 15.22 17.04
C VAL A 75 7.85 14.26 17.53
N GLN A 76 7.63 14.19 18.85
CA GLN A 76 6.62 13.31 19.45
C GLN A 76 5.21 13.65 18.95
N ALA A 77 4.82 14.93 18.99
CA ALA A 77 3.49 15.37 18.54
C ALA A 77 3.22 15.06 17.06
N ARG A 78 4.26 15.10 16.21
CA ARG A 78 4.12 14.76 14.78
C ARG A 78 4.02 13.25 14.55
N LEU A 79 4.85 12.44 15.22
CA LEU A 79 4.79 10.97 15.13
C LEU A 79 3.43 10.43 15.58
N SER A 80 2.95 10.84 16.77
CA SER A 80 1.64 10.42 17.27
C SER A 80 0.48 10.82 16.36
N ARG A 81 0.62 11.95 15.65
CA ARG A 81 -0.38 12.40 14.67
C ARG A 81 -0.46 11.46 13.47
N TRP A 82 0.68 10.97 12.96
CA TRP A 82 0.68 10.07 11.81
C TRP A 82 0.25 8.65 12.15
N GLU A 83 0.60 8.19 13.35
CA GLU A 83 0.06 6.94 13.91
C GLU A 83 -1.46 7.01 13.99
N GLY A 84 -2.02 8.08 14.58
CA GLY A 84 -3.46 8.28 14.67
C GLY A 84 -4.16 8.52 13.32
N SER A 85 -3.47 9.12 12.34
CA SER A 85 -4.04 9.41 11.02
C SER A 85 -3.92 8.26 10.01
N GLY A 86 -3.20 7.19 10.34
CA GLY A 86 -2.93 6.06 9.45
C GLY A 86 -2.04 6.43 8.26
N ALA A 87 -1.23 7.49 8.38
CA ALA A 87 -0.26 7.86 7.35
C ALA A 87 0.96 6.93 7.34
N LEU A 88 1.15 6.15 8.42
CA LEU A 88 2.13 5.07 8.51
C LEU A 88 1.47 3.73 8.14
N GLY A 89 2.18 2.91 7.38
CA GLY A 89 1.76 1.54 7.04
C GLY A 89 1.84 0.58 8.23
N GLY A 90 1.26 -0.62 8.06
CA GLY A 90 1.37 -1.72 9.02
C GLY A 90 2.71 -2.45 8.94
N PHE A 91 3.01 -3.26 9.97
CA PHE A 91 4.24 -4.06 10.09
C PHE A 91 4.31 -5.23 9.08
N ASP A 92 3.15 -5.74 8.68
CA ASP A 92 2.97 -6.79 7.69
C ASP A 92 3.63 -6.47 6.34
N GLN A 93 3.67 -5.19 5.96
CA GLN A 93 4.31 -4.74 4.71
C GLN A 93 5.84 -4.83 4.70
N LEU A 94 6.47 -5.16 5.84
CA LEU A 94 7.94 -5.24 5.97
C LEU A 94 8.50 -6.65 5.76
N VAL A 95 7.65 -7.68 5.73
CA VAL A 95 8.10 -9.08 5.60
C VAL A 95 8.05 -9.48 4.13
N ASP A 96 9.20 -9.86 3.57
CA ASP A 96 9.26 -10.45 2.24
C ASP A 96 8.56 -11.82 2.25
N PRO A 97 7.51 -12.05 1.42
CA PRO A 97 6.84 -13.35 1.31
C PRO A 97 7.79 -14.51 0.99
N ARG A 98 8.91 -14.26 0.33
CA ARG A 98 9.93 -15.27 0.05
C ARG A 98 10.55 -15.84 1.32
N ALA A 99 10.73 -15.01 2.35
CA ALA A 99 11.21 -15.45 3.65
C ALA A 99 10.20 -16.35 4.39
N LEU A 100 8.93 -16.32 3.97
CA LEU A 100 7.85 -17.15 4.48
C LEU A 100 7.60 -18.42 3.63
N GLY A 101 8.42 -18.66 2.61
CA GLY A 101 8.30 -19.84 1.74
C GLY A 101 7.49 -19.63 0.46
N TYR A 102 7.18 -18.39 0.08
CA TYR A 102 6.46 -18.07 -1.17
C TYR A 102 7.41 -17.46 -2.20
N PRO A 103 8.17 -18.27 -2.97
CA PRO A 103 9.16 -17.77 -3.92
C PRO A 103 8.53 -17.13 -5.16
N LEU A 104 7.28 -17.48 -5.49
CA LEU A 104 6.58 -17.00 -6.67
C LEU A 104 5.61 -15.87 -6.34
N ALA A 105 5.42 -14.97 -7.30
CA ALA A 105 4.38 -13.96 -7.27
C ALA A 105 3.71 -13.86 -8.64
N ALA A 106 2.42 -13.54 -8.67
CA ALA A 106 1.67 -13.34 -9.90
C ALA A 106 0.64 -12.23 -9.74
N PHE A 107 0.24 -11.63 -10.87
CA PHE A 107 -0.93 -10.78 -10.96
C PHE A 107 -2.06 -11.54 -11.61
N VAL A 108 -3.21 -11.58 -10.94
CA VAL A 108 -4.47 -12.11 -11.47
C VAL A 108 -5.35 -10.91 -11.80
N SER A 109 -5.49 -10.63 -13.08
CA SER A 109 -6.45 -9.65 -13.57
C SER A 109 -7.83 -10.28 -13.60
N THR A 110 -8.77 -9.69 -12.88
CA THR A 110 -10.09 -10.28 -12.62
C THR A 110 -11.18 -9.34 -13.13
N ARG A 111 -12.13 -9.89 -13.89
CA ARG A 111 -13.38 -9.22 -14.27
C ARG A 111 -14.49 -9.70 -13.34
N VAL A 112 -15.29 -8.76 -12.84
CA VAL A 112 -16.32 -9.06 -11.85
C VAL A 112 -17.66 -8.44 -12.22
N ASP A 113 -18.74 -9.07 -11.77
CA ASP A 113 -20.04 -8.44 -11.70
C ASP A 113 -19.98 -7.30 -10.67
N GLN A 114 -20.20 -6.09 -11.15
CA GLN A 114 -20.10 -4.87 -10.36
C GLN A 114 -21.05 -4.85 -9.16
N HIS A 115 -22.18 -5.57 -9.21
CA HIS A 115 -23.12 -5.67 -8.09
C HIS A 115 -22.60 -6.56 -6.95
N GLN A 116 -21.61 -7.41 -7.23
CA GLN A 116 -21.01 -8.35 -6.29
C GLN A 116 -19.59 -7.94 -5.88
N LEU A 117 -19.09 -6.78 -6.33
CA LEU A 117 -17.72 -6.33 -6.10
C LEU A 117 -17.31 -6.38 -4.62
N ASP A 118 -18.15 -5.87 -3.71
CA ASP A 118 -17.83 -5.87 -2.28
C ASP A 118 -17.67 -7.30 -1.72
N ALA A 119 -18.56 -8.22 -2.11
CA ALA A 119 -18.48 -9.61 -1.70
C ALA A 119 -17.26 -10.32 -2.30
N VAL A 120 -16.90 -10.00 -3.55
CA VAL A 120 -15.68 -10.51 -4.19
C VAL A 120 -14.43 -10.02 -3.44
N VAL A 121 -14.38 -8.73 -3.08
CA VAL A 121 -13.26 -8.15 -2.33
C VAL A 121 -13.13 -8.79 -0.95
N ASP A 122 -14.24 -9.03 -0.25
CA ASP A 122 -14.23 -9.71 1.05
C ASP A 122 -13.72 -11.16 0.91
N ALA A 123 -14.20 -11.90 -0.10
CA ALA A 123 -13.73 -13.26 -0.36
C ALA A 123 -12.25 -13.33 -0.76
N LEU A 124 -11.76 -12.35 -1.53
CA LEU A 124 -10.33 -12.23 -1.87
C LEU A 124 -9.48 -11.93 -0.62
N ALA A 125 -9.99 -11.09 0.29
CA ALA A 125 -9.29 -10.75 1.53
C ALA A 125 -9.15 -11.94 2.50
N ASP A 126 -10.00 -12.95 2.37
CA ASP A 126 -9.91 -14.19 3.15
C ASP A 126 -8.88 -15.19 2.61
N ILE A 127 -8.28 -14.94 1.43
CA ILE A 127 -7.22 -15.76 0.84
C ILE A 127 -5.85 -15.23 1.31
N PRO A 128 -5.10 -15.95 2.17
CA PRO A 128 -3.84 -15.44 2.73
C PRO A 128 -2.77 -15.11 1.68
N GLU A 129 -2.79 -15.81 0.55
CA GLU A 129 -1.88 -15.62 -0.57
C GLU A 129 -2.17 -14.34 -1.36
N VAL A 130 -3.35 -13.73 -1.19
CA VAL A 130 -3.70 -12.43 -1.78
C VAL A 130 -3.10 -11.32 -0.93
N VAL A 131 -2.02 -10.71 -1.43
CA VAL A 131 -1.25 -9.69 -0.68
C VAL A 131 -1.65 -8.26 -1.04
N GLU A 132 -2.15 -8.04 -2.26
CA GLU A 132 -2.62 -6.72 -2.72
C GLU A 132 -3.80 -6.88 -3.68
N VAL A 133 -4.81 -6.01 -3.58
CA VAL A 133 -5.92 -5.92 -4.54
C VAL A 133 -6.10 -4.45 -4.93
N TYR A 134 -6.15 -4.20 -6.24
CA TYR A 134 -6.34 -2.87 -6.80
C TYR A 134 -7.56 -2.85 -7.72
N GLY A 135 -8.42 -1.85 -7.55
CA GLY A 135 -9.39 -1.50 -8.58
C GLY A 135 -8.68 -0.91 -9.79
N MET A 136 -9.04 -1.38 -10.98
CA MET A 136 -8.41 -0.99 -12.24
C MET A 136 -9.46 -0.36 -13.16
N THR A 137 -9.06 0.65 -13.92
CA THR A 137 -9.84 1.10 -15.07
C THR A 137 -9.39 0.30 -16.30
N GLY A 138 -10.32 -0.09 -17.18
CA GLY A 138 -10.00 -0.80 -18.41
C GLY A 138 -10.77 -2.11 -18.59
N LEU A 139 -10.12 -3.13 -19.18
CA LEU A 139 -10.76 -4.39 -19.56
C LEU A 139 -11.00 -5.35 -18.38
N THR A 140 -10.35 -5.11 -17.27
CA THR A 140 -10.44 -5.90 -16.03
C THR A 140 -10.68 -4.94 -14.87
N ASP A 141 -11.55 -5.32 -13.94
CA ASP A 141 -12.00 -4.45 -12.86
C ASP A 141 -11.04 -4.50 -11.66
N LEU A 142 -10.37 -5.64 -11.47
CA LEU A 142 -9.41 -5.85 -10.38
C LEU A 142 -8.06 -6.36 -10.88
N SER A 143 -6.98 -5.91 -10.22
CA SER A 143 -5.66 -6.52 -10.27
C SER A 143 -5.31 -7.07 -8.89
N VAL A 144 -5.20 -8.39 -8.79
CA VAL A 144 -4.95 -9.13 -7.55
C VAL A 144 -3.52 -9.64 -7.58
N LYS A 145 -2.66 -9.15 -6.69
CA LYS A 145 -1.31 -9.69 -6.50
C LYS A 145 -1.38 -10.86 -5.54
N VAL A 146 -0.91 -12.01 -6.00
CA VAL A 146 -0.81 -13.24 -5.20
C VAL A 146 0.65 -13.66 -5.05
N VAL A 147 0.93 -14.38 -3.98
CA VAL A 147 2.19 -15.09 -3.74
C VAL A 147 1.93 -16.58 -3.65
N ALA A 148 2.89 -17.41 -4.07
CA ALA A 148 2.69 -18.86 -4.14
C ALA A 148 3.98 -19.62 -3.83
N THR A 149 3.80 -20.83 -3.32
CA THR A 149 4.91 -21.76 -3.00
C THR A 149 5.52 -22.35 -4.26
N ASP A 150 4.69 -22.70 -5.25
CA ASP A 150 5.09 -23.24 -6.55
C ASP A 150 4.01 -23.01 -7.65
N ALA A 151 4.18 -23.65 -8.80
CA ALA A 151 3.28 -23.51 -9.94
C ALA A 151 1.91 -24.21 -9.74
N ASP A 152 1.88 -25.32 -8.99
CA ASP A 152 0.63 -26.02 -8.69
C ASP A 152 -0.22 -25.19 -7.72
N ASP A 153 0.44 -24.53 -6.78
CA ASP A 153 -0.18 -23.57 -5.86
C ASP A 153 -0.76 -22.36 -6.60
N LEU A 154 -0.06 -21.83 -7.63
CA LEU A 154 -0.63 -20.81 -8.52
C LEU A 154 -1.88 -21.31 -9.26
N TYR A 155 -1.86 -22.55 -9.77
CA TYR A 155 -3.02 -23.14 -10.44
C TYR A 155 -4.22 -23.28 -9.48
N ARG A 156 -3.98 -23.72 -8.24
CA ARG A 156 -4.98 -23.77 -7.16
C ARG A 156 -5.56 -22.38 -6.89
N LEU A 157 -4.72 -21.35 -6.76
CA LEU A 157 -5.15 -19.98 -6.51
C LEU A 157 -5.98 -19.42 -7.66
N ALA A 158 -5.57 -19.65 -8.91
CA ALA A 158 -6.33 -19.22 -10.09
C ALA A 158 -7.75 -19.83 -10.07
N GLY A 159 -7.86 -21.13 -9.77
CA GLY A 159 -9.14 -21.82 -9.66
C GLY A 159 -9.97 -21.38 -8.46
N GLN A 160 -9.34 -21.09 -7.32
CA GLN A 160 -10.01 -20.59 -6.13
C GLN A 160 -10.60 -19.20 -6.36
N ILE A 161 -9.85 -18.28 -6.98
CA ILE A 161 -10.31 -16.93 -7.31
C ILE A 161 -11.46 -16.99 -8.33
N LEU A 162 -11.33 -17.82 -9.38
CA LEU A 162 -12.37 -17.95 -10.40
C LEU A 162 -13.70 -18.49 -9.85
N LYS A 163 -13.68 -19.27 -8.76
CA LYS A 163 -14.88 -19.83 -8.13
C LYS A 163 -15.62 -18.83 -7.23
N ILE A 164 -15.04 -17.67 -6.95
CA ILE A 164 -15.70 -16.66 -6.12
C ILE A 164 -16.95 -16.16 -6.85
N PRO A 165 -18.15 -16.20 -6.23
CA PRO A 165 -19.36 -15.66 -6.84
C PRO A 165 -19.19 -14.19 -7.22
N GLY A 166 -19.54 -13.85 -8.46
CA GLY A 166 -19.31 -12.53 -9.04
C GLY A 166 -18.01 -12.40 -9.82
N VAL A 167 -17.10 -13.37 -9.80
CA VAL A 167 -15.94 -13.41 -10.72
C VAL A 167 -16.37 -14.02 -12.06
N GLU A 168 -16.25 -13.24 -13.13
CA GLU A 168 -16.65 -13.67 -14.48
C GLU A 168 -15.47 -14.30 -15.25
N ARG A 169 -14.27 -13.74 -15.06
CA ARG A 169 -13.06 -14.14 -15.78
C ARG A 169 -11.80 -13.75 -15.02
N THR A 170 -10.77 -14.58 -15.13
CA THR A 170 -9.42 -14.30 -14.65
C THR A 170 -8.39 -14.43 -15.77
N ASN A 171 -7.30 -13.69 -15.66
CA ASN A 171 -6.08 -13.88 -16.44
C ASN A 171 -4.87 -13.73 -15.51
N MET A 172 -3.96 -14.69 -15.52
CA MET A 172 -2.81 -14.71 -14.63
C MET A 172 -1.51 -14.40 -15.37
N ALA A 173 -0.71 -13.49 -14.82
CA ALA A 173 0.62 -13.14 -15.31
C ALA A 173 1.66 -13.35 -14.20
N LEU A 174 2.63 -14.24 -14.43
CA LEU A 174 3.71 -14.51 -13.50
C LEU A 174 4.70 -13.34 -13.42
N VAL A 175 5.08 -12.95 -12.20
CA VAL A 175 6.16 -11.99 -11.98
C VAL A 175 7.49 -12.70 -12.19
N MET A 176 8.15 -12.43 -13.33
CA MET A 176 9.47 -13.01 -13.62
C MET A 176 10.56 -12.41 -12.72
N ARG A 177 10.51 -11.09 -12.50
CA ARG A 177 11.47 -10.37 -11.68
C ARG A 177 10.87 -9.07 -11.15
N GLU A 178 11.07 -8.80 -9.87
CA GLU A 178 10.85 -7.47 -9.33
C GLU A 178 12.04 -6.57 -9.69
N LEU A 179 11.80 -5.54 -10.50
CA LEU A 179 12.83 -4.58 -10.92
C LEU A 179 12.92 -3.40 -9.96
N VAL A 180 11.79 -2.94 -9.43
CA VAL A 180 11.69 -1.85 -8.45
C VAL A 180 10.56 -2.18 -7.49
N GLY A 181 10.89 -2.36 -6.21
CA GLY A 181 9.91 -2.61 -5.17
C GLY A 181 9.15 -1.36 -4.69
N PRO A 182 8.16 -1.55 -3.81
CA PRO A 182 7.43 -0.45 -3.17
C PRO A 182 8.38 0.49 -2.42
N ARG A 183 8.40 1.77 -2.81
CA ARG A 183 9.26 2.79 -2.17
C ARG A 183 8.56 4.14 -2.11
N THR A 184 8.51 4.72 -0.91
CA THR A 184 7.99 6.07 -0.67
C THR A 184 9.10 7.09 -0.40
N ALA A 185 10.32 6.64 -0.07
CA ALA A 185 11.47 7.51 0.20
C ALA A 185 11.75 8.58 -0.89
N PRO A 186 11.65 8.28 -2.21
CA PRO A 186 11.83 9.31 -3.24
C PRO A 186 10.76 10.42 -3.18
N LEU A 187 9.51 10.06 -2.85
CA LEU A 187 8.42 11.03 -2.70
C LEU A 187 8.59 11.86 -1.44
N LEU A 188 9.07 11.26 -0.35
CA LEU A 188 9.43 11.96 0.89
C LEU A 188 10.57 12.95 0.65
N ALA A 189 11.60 12.57 -0.10
CA ALA A 189 12.67 13.48 -0.49
C ALA A 189 12.12 14.68 -1.27
N ARG A 190 11.26 14.44 -2.28
CA ARG A 190 10.62 15.53 -3.02
C ARG A 190 9.77 16.45 -2.13
N ALA A 191 9.01 15.89 -1.20
CA ALA A 191 8.18 16.67 -0.27
C ALA A 191 9.03 17.48 0.72
N ALA A 192 10.17 16.95 1.17
CA ALA A 192 11.11 17.61 2.07
C ALA A 192 11.76 18.87 1.46
N HIS A 193 11.92 18.91 0.13
CA HIS A 193 12.50 20.06 -0.59
C HIS A 193 11.47 21.11 -1.04
N GLY A 194 10.17 20.88 -0.79
CA GLY A 194 9.08 21.73 -1.30
C GLY A 194 8.79 21.48 -2.79
N ARG A 195 7.57 21.80 -3.27
CA ARG A 195 7.18 21.68 -4.69
C ARG A 195 7.82 22.77 -5.57
N GLY A 196 9.11 23.03 -5.38
CA GLY A 196 9.88 23.96 -6.17
C GLY A 196 11.15 23.26 -6.63
N SER A 197 11.28 23.13 -7.95
CA SER A 197 12.49 22.79 -8.71
C SER A 197 12.84 21.30 -8.94
N GLN A 198 12.92 21.00 -10.25
CA GLN A 198 13.74 19.99 -10.93
C GLN A 198 13.14 18.61 -11.20
N THR A 199 12.50 18.53 -12.37
CA THR A 199 12.73 17.47 -13.36
C THR A 199 14.25 17.22 -13.48
N PRO A 200 14.77 16.00 -13.29
CA PRO A 200 16.12 15.70 -13.75
C PRO A 200 16.10 15.79 -15.27
N ALA A 201 16.84 16.74 -15.81
CA ALA A 201 17.13 16.81 -17.24
C ALA A 201 17.66 15.44 -17.67
N ARG A 202 16.92 14.77 -18.56
CA ARG A 202 17.37 13.56 -19.23
C ARG A 202 18.63 13.96 -20.00
N GLY A 203 19.79 13.45 -19.56
CA GLY A 203 21.06 13.70 -20.22
C GLY A 203 20.95 13.37 -21.70
N GLN A 204 21.32 14.33 -22.54
CA GLN A 204 21.63 14.07 -23.94
C GLN A 204 22.82 13.10 -23.98
N PRO A 205 22.76 12.00 -24.74
CA PRO A 205 23.98 11.36 -25.20
C PRO A 205 24.59 12.26 -26.28
N GLY A 206 25.75 12.84 -25.99
CA GLY A 206 26.70 13.31 -26.99
C GLY A 206 27.83 12.30 -27.06
N ASP A 207 27.86 11.51 -28.13
CA ASP A 207 28.92 11.44 -29.17
C ASP A 207 28.54 10.34 -30.18
#